data_AF-A0A832N0U3-F1
#
_entry.id   AF-A0A832N0U3-F1
#
_cell.length_a   1.000
_cell.length_b   1.000
_cell.length_c   1.000
_cell.angle_alpha   90.00
_cell.angle_beta   90.00
_cell.angle_gamma   90.00
#
_symmetry.space_group_name_H-M   'P 1'
#
loop_
_entity.id
_entity.type
_entity.pdbx_description
1 polymer ?
#
loop_
_entity_poly.entity_id
_entity_poly.type
_entity_poly.pdbx_seq_one_letter_code
_entity_poly.pdbx_strand_id
1 'polypeptide(L)'
;MKLFKLLLLTMIITMSLHANDDRPPVNYDFLAKKEVHTFINMMVNKYHFKRSYITSVMQSAKLDRDTLARYTGRFKKNTTIGTWERFKLHVVNPETFEEAKVFKKQHYKTLKRAERVYKVDMNYIVGFLGVESHFGNY
;
A
#
# COMPACT_ATOMS: atom_id res chain seq x y z
N MET A 1 -0.08 35.07 35.79
CA MET A 1 -0.21 35.26 34.32
C MET A 1 0.80 34.48 33.48
N LYS A 2 2.11 34.48 33.79
CA LYS A 2 3.11 33.75 32.98
C LYS A 2 2.90 32.23 32.97
N LEU A 3 2.59 31.62 34.12
CA LEU A 3 2.35 30.17 34.24
C LEU A 3 1.11 29.71 33.44
N PHE A 4 0.02 30.48 33.50
CA PHE A 4 -1.21 30.20 32.74
C PHE A 4 -0.98 30.31 31.23
N LYS A 5 -0.24 31.33 30.77
CA LYS A 5 0.15 31.45 29.36
C LYS A 5 1.04 30.30 28.89
N LEU A 6 1.95 29.81 29.75
CA LEU A 6 2.81 28.68 29.44
C LEU A 6 2.01 27.37 29.31
N LEU A 7 1.08 27.12 30.23
CA LEU A 7 0.16 25.97 30.17
C LEU A 7 -0.77 26.01 28.96
N LEU A 8 -1.26 27.20 28.60
CA LEU A 8 -2.07 27.38 27.40
C LEU A 8 -1.26 27.10 26.13
N LEU A 9 -0.01 27.58 26.08
CA LEU A 9 0.88 27.38 24.94
C LEU A 9 1.25 25.91 24.76
N THR A 10 1.54 25.18 25.84
CA THR A 10 1.85 23.74 25.77
C THR A 10 0.64 22.92 25.35
N MET A 11 -0.57 23.29 25.76
CA MET A 11 -1.82 22.63 25.33
C MET A 11 -2.13 22.87 23.84
N ILE A 12 -1.84 24.05 23.31
CA ILE A 12 -2.00 24.37 21.87
C ILE A 12 -0.99 23.58 21.03
N ILE A 13 0.25 23.45 21.50
CA ILE A 13 1.31 22.69 20.80
C ILE A 13 0.94 21.21 20.70
N THR A 14 0.40 20.59 21.75
CA THR A 14 -0.02 19.18 21.70
C THR A 14 -1.24 18.95 20.83
N MET A 15 -2.19 19.90 20.75
CA MET A 15 -3.32 19.82 19.82
C MET A 15 -2.90 20.01 18.35
N SER A 16 -1.78 20.71 18.09
CA SER A 16 -1.28 20.98 16.73
C SER A 16 -0.41 19.85 16.18
N LEU A 17 0.05 18.93 17.04
CA LEU A 17 0.80 17.74 16.65
C LEU A 17 -0.17 16.63 16.22
N HIS A 18 -0.83 16.81 15.07
CA HIS A 18 -1.43 15.67 14.40
C HIS A 18 -0.29 14.90 13.72
N ALA A 19 -0.12 13.63 14.09
CA ALA A 19 0.79 12.73 13.40
C ALA A 19 0.45 12.72 11.90
N ASN A 20 1.46 12.53 11.06
CA ASN A 20 1.30 12.41 9.61
C ASN A 20 0.75 11.01 9.28
N ASP A 21 -0.44 10.70 9.80
CA ASP A 21 -1.19 9.51 9.41
C ASP A 21 -1.68 9.69 7.97
N ASP A 22 -1.69 8.58 7.20
CA ASP A 22 -2.23 8.58 5.85
C ASP A 22 -3.65 9.18 5.87
N ARG A 23 -3.85 10.25 5.12
CA ARG A 23 -5.10 11.00 5.09
C ARG A 23 -6.18 10.09 4.49
N PRO A 24 -7.34 9.96 5.14
CA PRO A 24 -8.40 9.09 4.62
C PRO A 24 -8.84 9.56 3.22
N PRO A 25 -9.18 8.63 2.32
CA PRO A 25 -9.72 8.97 1.01
C PRO A 25 -10.95 9.87 1.12
N VAL A 26 -11.02 10.90 0.28
CA VAL A 26 -12.09 11.90 0.30
C VAL A 26 -13.11 11.64 -0.79
N ASN A 27 -14.35 12.07 -0.57
CA ASN A 27 -15.37 12.03 -1.62
C ASN A 27 -14.91 12.87 -2.82
N TYR A 28 -15.06 12.33 -4.02
CA TYR A 28 -14.66 12.99 -5.25
C TYR A 28 -15.58 12.57 -6.39
N ASP A 29 -16.06 13.54 -7.16
CA ASP A 29 -16.90 13.24 -8.31
C ASP A 29 -16.04 12.79 -9.50
N PHE A 30 -15.77 11.48 -9.54
CA PHE A 30 -15.09 10.87 -10.67
C PHE A 30 -15.95 10.86 -11.93
N LEU A 31 -17.29 10.89 -11.81
CA LEU A 31 -18.18 10.87 -12.96
C LEU A 31 -18.11 12.18 -13.75
N ALA A 32 -17.70 13.29 -13.14
CA ALA A 32 -17.45 14.54 -13.86
C ALA A 32 -16.25 14.47 -14.85
N LYS A 33 -15.42 13.42 -14.78
CA LYS A 33 -14.23 13.29 -15.65
C LYS A 33 -14.55 12.61 -16.98
N LYS A 34 -14.09 13.21 -18.08
CA LYS A 34 -14.20 12.64 -19.43
C LYS A 34 -13.49 11.30 -19.56
N GLU A 35 -12.36 11.13 -18.89
CA GLU A 35 -11.57 9.90 -18.85
C GLU A 35 -12.38 8.77 -18.23
N VAL A 36 -13.19 9.06 -17.20
CA VAL A 36 -14.04 8.07 -16.53
C VAL A 36 -15.19 7.64 -17.43
N HIS A 37 -15.82 8.55 -18.16
CA HIS A 37 -16.81 8.17 -19.17
C HIS A 37 -16.21 7.27 -20.27
N THR A 38 -14.99 7.59 -20.70
CA THR A 38 -14.25 6.79 -21.69
C THR A 38 -13.98 5.38 -21.15
N PHE A 39 -13.54 5.27 -19.89
CA PHE A 39 -13.36 4.00 -19.20
C PHE A 39 -14.67 3.21 -19.09
N ILE A 40 -15.78 3.83 -18.66
CA ILE A 40 -17.09 3.17 -18.56
C ILE A 40 -17.50 2.61 -19.93
N ASN A 41 -17.36 3.42 -21.00
CA ASN A 41 -17.69 2.97 -22.35
C ASN A 41 -16.83 1.78 -22.79
N MET A 42 -15.53 1.78 -22.48
CA MET A 42 -14.65 0.65 -22.74
C MET A 42 -15.13 -0.61 -22.00
N MET A 43 -15.44 -0.49 -20.70
CA MET A 43 -15.92 -1.62 -19.89
C MET A 43 -17.22 -2.21 -20.40
N VAL A 44 -18.13 -1.37 -20.89
CA VAL A 44 -19.41 -1.81 -21.47
C VAL A 44 -19.21 -2.44 -22.86
N ASN A 45 -18.47 -1.78 -23.75
CA ASN A 45 -18.41 -2.20 -25.15
C ASN A 45 -17.45 -3.37 -25.37
N LYS A 46 -16.28 -3.36 -24.70
CA LYS A 46 -15.24 -4.37 -24.89
C LYS A 46 -15.39 -5.55 -23.95
N TYR A 47 -15.77 -5.30 -22.70
CA TYR A 47 -15.83 -6.32 -21.66
C TYR A 47 -17.27 -6.65 -21.22
N HIS A 48 -18.28 -6.06 -21.88
CA HIS A 48 -19.71 -6.38 -21.71
C HIS A 48 -20.25 -6.22 -20.28
N PHE A 49 -19.65 -5.33 -19.48
CA PHE A 49 -20.18 -5.00 -18.16
C PHE A 49 -21.49 -4.22 -18.27
N LYS A 50 -22.40 -4.41 -17.30
CA LYS A 50 -23.57 -3.53 -17.14
C LYS A 50 -23.09 -2.11 -16.83
N ARG A 51 -23.52 -1.14 -17.64
CA ARG A 51 -23.17 0.28 -17.44
C ARG A 51 -23.49 0.77 -16.04
N SER A 52 -24.68 0.44 -15.54
CA SER A 52 -25.14 0.82 -14.20
C SER A 52 -24.21 0.32 -13.09
N TYR A 53 -23.66 -0.89 -13.23
CA TYR A 53 -22.71 -1.44 -12.27
C TYR A 53 -21.43 -0.62 -12.22
N ILE A 54 -20.78 -0.36 -13.37
CA ILE A 54 -19.53 0.41 -13.40
C ILE A 54 -19.77 1.85 -12.94
N THR A 55 -20.87 2.49 -13.36
CA THR A 55 -21.23 3.83 -12.89
C THR A 55 -21.39 3.86 -11.37
N SER A 56 -22.06 2.87 -10.76
CA SER A 56 -22.19 2.77 -9.30
C SER A 56 -20.83 2.61 -8.60
N VAL A 57 -19.93 1.79 -9.15
CA VAL A 57 -18.57 1.63 -8.63
C VAL A 57 -17.84 2.98 -8.65
N MET A 58 -17.86 3.68 -9.79
CA MET A 58 -17.21 4.98 -9.93
C MET A 58 -17.82 6.07 -9.03
N GLN A 59 -19.13 6.03 -8.80
CA GLN A 59 -19.82 6.96 -7.89
C GLN A 59 -19.41 6.74 -6.43
N SER A 60 -19.16 5.49 -6.04
CA SER A 60 -18.71 5.14 -4.68
C SER A 60 -17.21 5.34 -4.44
N ALA A 61 -16.43 5.54 -5.51
CA ALA A 61 -14.99 5.68 -5.42
C ALA A 61 -14.59 6.98 -4.71
N LYS A 62 -13.50 6.91 -3.95
CA LYS A 62 -12.94 8.06 -3.21
C LYS A 62 -11.55 8.40 -3.74
N LEU A 63 -11.21 9.68 -3.67
CA LEU A 63 -9.89 10.16 -4.03
C LEU A 63 -8.94 9.98 -2.85
N ASP A 64 -7.97 9.09 -3.02
CA ASP A 64 -6.80 9.01 -2.14
C ASP A 64 -5.76 10.04 -2.58
N ARG A 65 -5.66 11.13 -1.82
CA ARG A 65 -4.75 12.24 -2.10
C ARG A 65 -3.29 11.88 -1.81
N ASP A 66 -3.04 10.96 -0.88
CA ASP A 66 -1.68 10.57 -0.49
C ASP A 66 -1.10 9.62 -1.52
N THR A 67 -1.90 8.65 -1.97
CA THR A 67 -1.54 7.82 -3.14
C THR A 67 -1.28 8.71 -4.35
N LEU A 68 -2.18 9.64 -4.69
CA LEU A 68 -1.95 10.54 -5.82
C LEU A 68 -0.63 11.33 -5.66
N ALA A 69 -0.37 11.88 -4.47
CA ALA A 69 0.85 12.62 -4.18
C ALA A 69 2.11 11.77 -4.27
N ARG A 70 2.07 10.47 -3.94
CA ARG A 70 3.20 9.54 -4.13
C ARG A 70 3.53 9.36 -5.61
N TYR A 71 2.53 9.36 -6.50
CA TYR A 71 2.72 9.24 -7.95
C TYR A 71 3.00 10.57 -8.67
N THR A 72 2.47 11.69 -8.19
CA THR A 72 2.65 13.02 -8.82
C THR A 72 3.73 13.86 -8.14
N GLY A 73 4.23 13.44 -6.98
CA GLY A 73 5.18 14.19 -6.17
C GLY A 73 6.56 14.31 -6.81
N ARG A 74 7.41 15.16 -6.23
CA ARG A 74 8.82 15.36 -6.63
C ARG A 74 9.72 14.18 -6.23
N PHE A 75 9.23 12.95 -6.24
CA PHE A 75 10.10 11.80 -6.03
C PHE A 75 11.02 11.71 -7.25
N LYS A 76 12.29 12.06 -7.07
CA LYS A 76 13.26 12.00 -8.16
C LYS A 76 13.52 10.53 -8.45
N LYS A 77 13.09 10.08 -9.62
CA LYS A 77 13.50 8.78 -10.16
C LYS A 77 15.03 8.66 -10.03
N ASN A 78 15.52 7.55 -9.50
CA ASN A 78 16.94 7.26 -9.25
C ASN A 78 17.64 8.04 -8.13
N THR A 79 16.93 8.72 -7.22
CA THR A 79 17.55 9.10 -5.94
C THR A 79 17.44 7.93 -4.98
N THR A 80 18.54 7.22 -4.73
CA THR A 80 18.57 6.14 -3.75
C THR A 80 18.37 6.72 -2.36
N ILE A 81 17.18 6.55 -1.78
CA ILE A 81 16.92 6.91 -0.39
C ILE A 81 17.33 5.71 0.49
N GLY A 82 18.64 5.57 0.72
CA GLY A 82 19.23 4.59 1.65
C GLY A 82 20.23 3.64 1.01
N THR A 83 21.23 3.18 1.77
CA THR A 83 22.24 2.21 1.29
C THR A 83 21.65 0.80 1.24
N TRP A 84 22.34 -0.11 0.55
CA TRP A 84 21.99 -1.53 0.54
C TRP A 84 21.96 -2.13 1.95
N GLU A 85 22.89 -1.74 2.82
CA GLU A 85 22.97 -2.21 4.21
C GLU A 85 21.71 -1.81 4.97
N ARG A 86 21.25 -0.57 4.81
CA ARG A 86 20.00 -0.12 5.44
C ARG A 86 18.82 -0.92 4.94
N PHE A 87 18.68 -1.13 3.63
CA PHE A 87 17.58 -1.93 3.08
C PHE A 87 17.61 -3.37 3.60
N LYS A 88 18.79 -4.01 3.54
CA LYS A 88 19.00 -5.40 3.97
C LYS A 88 18.52 -5.63 5.41
N LEU A 89 18.77 -4.70 6.33
CA LEU A 89 18.34 -4.84 7.73
C LEU A 89 16.82 -4.91 7.90
N HIS A 90 16.03 -4.37 6.97
CA HIS A 90 14.56 -4.42 7.03
C HIS A 90 14.00 -5.73 6.47
N VAL A 91 14.70 -6.39 5.54
CA VAL A 91 14.19 -7.57 4.82
C VAL A 91 14.89 -8.88 5.17
N VAL A 92 16.12 -8.82 5.67
CA VAL A 92 16.98 -9.97 5.97
C VAL A 92 17.59 -9.77 7.35
N ASN A 93 16.83 -10.14 8.36
CA ASN A 93 17.19 -10.06 9.78
C ASN A 93 16.67 -11.31 10.54
N PRO A 94 17.12 -11.55 11.79
CA PRO A 94 16.72 -12.75 12.54
C PRO A 94 15.21 -12.97 12.65
N GLU A 95 14.42 -11.91 12.82
CA GLU A 95 12.96 -11.97 12.94
C GLU A 95 12.33 -12.49 11.63
N THR A 96 12.66 -11.85 10.49
CA THR A 96 12.16 -12.27 9.17
C THR A 96 12.53 -13.73 8.83
N PHE A 97 13.67 -14.24 9.32
CA PHE A 97 14.05 -15.64 9.14
C PHE A 97 13.19 -16.60 9.95
N GLU A 98 12.85 -16.26 11.19
CA GLU A 98 11.95 -17.09 12.00
C GLU A 98 10.54 -17.11 11.42
N GLU A 99 10.04 -15.96 10.98
CA GLU A 99 8.75 -15.89 10.28
C GLU A 99 8.75 -16.72 8.99
N ALA A 100 9.82 -16.65 8.20
CA ALA A 100 9.98 -17.47 7.00
C ALA A 100 9.95 -18.97 7.31
N LYS A 101 10.58 -19.40 8.42
CA LYS A 101 10.52 -20.81 8.86
C LYS A 101 9.10 -21.21 9.26
N VAL A 102 8.41 -20.37 10.02
CA VAL A 102 7.02 -20.60 10.43
C VAL A 102 6.11 -20.72 9.20
N PHE A 103 6.17 -19.75 8.29
CA PHE A 103 5.39 -19.75 7.06
C PHE A 103 5.67 -20.99 6.19
N LYS A 104 6.96 -21.33 6.01
CA LYS A 104 7.35 -22.54 5.27
C LYS A 104 6.80 -23.81 5.89
N LYS A 105 6.84 -23.93 7.22
CA LYS A 105 6.32 -25.09 7.93
C LYS A 105 4.81 -25.20 7.76
N GLN A 106 4.08 -24.09 7.89
CA GLN A 106 2.62 -24.05 7.74
C GLN A 106 2.18 -24.39 6.32
N HIS A 107 2.88 -23.90 5.29
CA HIS A 107 2.49 -24.02 3.88
C HIS A 107 3.32 -25.03 3.07
N TYR A 108 4.09 -25.89 3.74
CA TYR A 108 5.08 -26.77 3.10
C TYR A 108 4.54 -27.57 1.91
N LYS A 109 3.37 -28.19 2.07
CA LYS A 109 2.76 -29.01 0.99
C LYS A 109 2.42 -28.16 -0.24
N THR A 110 1.92 -26.95 -0.04
CA THR A 110 1.58 -26.00 -1.11
C THR A 110 2.84 -25.50 -1.80
N LEU A 111 3.85 -25.09 -1.02
CA LEU A 111 5.14 -24.64 -1.54
C LEU A 111 5.84 -25.74 -2.34
N LYS A 112 5.85 -26.98 -1.82
CA LYS A 112 6.45 -28.11 -2.53
C LYS A 112 5.69 -28.48 -3.80
N ARG A 113 4.37 -28.29 -3.82
CA ARG A 113 3.56 -28.44 -5.04
C ARG A 113 3.91 -27.35 -6.05
N ALA A 114 3.97 -26.08 -5.64
CA ALA A 114 4.34 -24.96 -6.50
C ALA A 114 5.73 -25.14 -7.10
N GLU A 115 6.71 -25.57 -6.29
CA GLU A 115 8.07 -25.89 -6.75
C GLU A 115 8.06 -26.95 -7.85
N ARG A 116 7.31 -28.05 -7.67
CA ARG A 116 7.24 -29.12 -8.67
C ARG A 116 6.54 -28.70 -9.97
N VAL A 117 5.45 -27.94 -9.86
CA VAL A 117 4.60 -27.54 -10.99
C VAL A 117 5.27 -26.42 -11.80
N TYR A 118 5.74 -25.38 -11.12
CA TYR A 118 6.25 -24.17 -11.76
C TYR A 118 7.78 -24.12 -11.86
N LYS A 119 8.48 -25.11 -11.29
CA LYS A 119 9.96 -25.19 -11.31
C LYS A 119 10.64 -23.99 -10.66
N VAL A 120 10.01 -23.40 -9.65
CA VAL A 120 10.57 -22.30 -8.85
C VAL A 120 10.90 -22.82 -7.45
N ASP A 121 12.15 -22.71 -7.02
CA ASP A 121 12.56 -23.16 -5.69
C ASP A 121 11.74 -22.45 -4.59
N MET A 122 11.29 -23.22 -3.60
CA MET A 122 10.37 -22.72 -2.58
C MET A 122 10.94 -21.56 -1.77
N ASN A 123 12.26 -21.46 -1.61
CA ASN A 123 12.90 -20.39 -0.87
C ASN A 123 12.81 -19.06 -1.62
N TYR A 124 12.80 -19.07 -2.97
CA TYR A 124 12.53 -17.86 -3.75
C TYR A 124 11.09 -17.39 -3.54
N ILE A 125 10.12 -18.31 -3.56
CA ILE A 125 8.71 -17.98 -3.30
C ILE A 125 8.56 -17.37 -1.90
N VAL A 126 9.17 -18.00 -0.89
CA VAL A 126 9.11 -17.53 0.50
C VAL A 126 9.82 -16.19 0.67
N GLY A 127 11.00 -16.02 0.08
CA GLY A 127 11.73 -14.75 0.12
C GLY A 127 10.94 -13.61 -0.51
N PHE A 128 10.29 -13.87 -1.66
CA PHE A 128 9.41 -12.90 -2.31
C PHE A 128 8.25 -12.48 -1.39
N LEU A 129 7.53 -13.45 -0.80
CA LEU A 129 6.40 -13.16 0.11
C LEU A 129 6.83 -12.46 1.40
N GLY A 130 8.04 -12.74 1.91
CA GLY A 130 8.60 -12.05 3.06
C GLY A 130 8.86 -10.58 2.77
N VAL A 131 9.45 -10.27 1.61
CA VAL A 131 9.76 -8.88 1.20
C VAL A 131 8.50 -8.07 0.88
N GLU A 132 7.55 -8.66 0.15
CA GLU A 132 6.39 -7.91 -0.38
C GLU A 132 5.31 -7.64 0.67
N SER A 133 5.03 -8.61 1.54
CA SER A 133 3.86 -8.56 2.42
C SER A 133 4.13 -8.96 3.86
N HIS A 134 5.39 -9.26 4.23
CA HIS A 134 5.75 -9.84 5.54
C HIS A 134 4.85 -11.05 5.88
N PHE A 135 4.70 -11.95 4.91
CA PHE A 135 3.81 -13.12 4.99
C PHE A 135 2.32 -12.80 5.27
N GLY A 136 1.88 -11.56 5.02
CA GLY A 136 0.49 -11.11 5.18
C GLY A 136 0.27 -10.20 6.40
N ASN A 137 1.34 -9.71 7.02
CA ASN A 137 1.27 -8.86 8.22
C ASN A 137 1.24 -7.35 7.93
N TYR A 138 1.34 -6.93 6.65
CA TYR A 138 1.14 -5.54 6.22
C TYR A 138 -0.32 -5.26 5.85
#